data_AF-A0A101MJC5-F1
#
_entry.id   AF-A0A101MJC5-F1
#
_cell.length_a   1.000
_cell.length_b   1.000
_cell.length_c   1.000
_cell.angle_alpha   90.00
_cell.angle_beta   90.00
_cell.angle_gamma   90.00
#
_symmetry.space_group_name_H-M   'P 1'
#
loop_
_entity.id
_entity.type
_entity.pdbx_description
1 polymer ?
#
loop_
_entity_poly.entity_id
_entity_poly.type
_entity_poly.pdbx_seq_one_letter_code
_entity_poly.pdbx_strand_id
1 'polypeptide(L)'
;MRQSTPILWVVQACLIWLTLVSASPTISHDNLVSDADSDSDVSALQTRDTKPFPLRILPLGASITMGYKSKDGNGYRKWLRQQLRYAGWEVDMIGTMKNGTMHDNDHDGHIGWRIDQITSHVKQIIPQQPNLILLNAGTNDALQNYKVDTAGERMDSLLTYLFDNIPNTTIILSTLTFNGKKPQLGTDISTQYLELAAKRRARKERLVVADMSTFIQWKQLVDKIHPTAAGYEEMASVWWAAIQEAEKEGLLQAPTSTTKNNTAFSKAREKELDDSTADPRLPAYTAPPQPTIKRINSSKGSSLSHQWHLWAVAFQILTCIDFSYV
;
A
#
# COMPACT_ATOMS: atom_id res chain seq x y z
N MET A 1 12.07 66.18 10.73
CA MET A 1 11.72 67.28 11.67
C MET A 1 10.20 67.45 11.66
N ARG A 2 9.54 67.55 12.84
CA ARG A 2 8.14 67.99 13.13
C ARG A 2 7.03 67.56 12.13
N GLN A 3 5.94 66.90 12.57
CA GLN A 3 4.87 67.56 13.31
C GLN A 3 3.97 66.60 14.15
N SER A 4 3.79 66.97 15.43
CA SER A 4 2.62 66.90 16.33
C SER A 4 1.56 65.76 16.32
N THR A 5 1.30 65.27 17.54
CA THR A 5 0.17 64.45 18.06
C THR A 5 -1.11 65.30 18.34
N PRO A 6 -2.30 64.71 18.65
CA PRO A 6 -2.68 64.25 20.03
C PRO A 6 -3.57 62.96 20.06
N ILE A 7 -3.39 61.95 20.93
CA ILE A 7 -3.89 61.77 22.32
C ILE A 7 -5.32 62.28 22.60
N LEU A 8 -6.28 61.40 22.95
CA LEU A 8 -7.16 61.53 24.16
C LEU A 8 -8.08 60.30 24.41
N TRP A 9 -7.96 59.73 25.63
CA TRP A 9 -8.74 58.63 26.27
C TRP A 9 -8.58 57.22 25.63
N VAL A 10 -8.94 56.07 26.25
CA VAL A 10 -9.62 55.74 27.54
C VAL A 10 -8.86 54.66 28.37
N VAL A 11 -8.72 54.93 29.68
CA VAL A 11 -8.60 54.07 30.90
C VAL A 11 -8.42 52.52 30.83
N GLN A 12 -7.25 52.07 31.35
CA GLN A 12 -6.94 51.01 32.36
C GLN A 12 -7.84 49.75 32.59
N ALA A 13 -7.34 48.61 33.12
CA ALA A 13 -5.98 48.04 33.28
C ALA A 13 -6.02 46.63 33.95
N CYS A 14 -4.93 45.87 33.80
CA CYS A 14 -4.39 44.79 34.68
C CYS A 14 -5.30 43.63 35.14
N LEU A 15 -5.12 42.38 34.65
CA LEU A 15 -4.04 41.41 34.95
C LEU A 15 -4.07 40.74 36.36
N ILE A 16 -4.20 39.40 36.33
CA ILE A 16 -3.41 38.39 37.09
C ILE A 16 -3.92 37.86 38.49
N TRP A 17 -4.36 36.59 38.45
CA TRP A 17 -4.10 35.42 39.33
C TRP A 17 -4.60 35.27 40.81
N LEU A 18 -5.30 34.14 40.99
CA LEU A 18 -5.19 33.06 42.02
C LEU A 18 -5.78 33.13 43.46
N THR A 19 -6.29 31.94 43.84
CA THR A 19 -6.41 31.31 45.18
C THR A 19 -7.46 31.75 46.23
N LEU A 20 -8.55 30.96 46.28
CA LEU A 20 -8.89 29.97 47.35
C LEU A 20 -9.29 30.42 48.78
N VAL A 21 -10.41 29.81 49.27
CA VAL A 21 -10.80 29.42 50.67
C VAL A 21 -12.08 30.03 51.30
N SER A 22 -13.15 29.22 51.24
CA SER A 22 -14.25 28.94 52.21
C SER A 22 -15.08 30.03 52.93
N ALA A 23 -16.40 29.84 52.88
CA ALA A 23 -17.28 29.75 54.06
C ALA A 23 -18.50 28.85 53.76
N SER A 24 -18.88 27.98 54.71
CA SER A 24 -19.91 26.93 54.54
C SER A 24 -21.29 27.35 55.08
N PRO A 25 -22.33 26.52 54.85
CA PRO A 25 -23.18 26.08 55.97
C PRO A 25 -23.15 24.55 56.17
N THR A 26 -23.49 24.09 57.37
CA THR A 26 -23.21 22.73 57.86
C THR A 26 -24.46 21.96 58.32
N ILE A 27 -24.50 20.66 57.95
CA ILE A 27 -25.03 19.51 58.74
C ILE A 27 -26.58 19.48 58.93
N SER A 28 -27.30 18.44 58.51
CA SER A 28 -27.38 17.15 59.26
C SER A 28 -28.07 16.01 58.48
N HIS A 29 -27.41 14.84 58.47
CA HIS A 29 -27.87 13.44 58.70
C HIS A 29 -29.27 12.96 58.18
N ASP A 30 -29.43 11.71 57.70
CA ASP A 30 -28.81 10.48 58.23
C ASP A 30 -28.48 9.36 57.20
N ASN A 31 -27.85 8.29 57.72
CA ASN A 31 -27.09 7.22 57.04
C ASN A 31 -27.87 6.19 56.20
N LEU A 32 -27.17 5.50 55.27
CA LEU A 32 -27.13 4.02 55.13
C LEU A 32 -26.02 3.50 54.16
N VAL A 33 -24.90 3.03 54.75
CA VAL A 33 -24.06 1.85 54.37
C VAL A 33 -23.53 1.70 52.91
N SER A 34 -22.36 2.31 52.68
CA SER A 34 -21.07 1.74 52.17
C SER A 34 -20.95 0.66 51.07
N ASP A 35 -20.00 0.97 50.17
CA ASP A 35 -19.04 0.09 49.47
C ASP A 35 -19.44 -0.61 48.16
N ALA A 36 -19.37 0.17 47.09
CA ALA A 36 -19.10 -0.31 45.73
C ALA A 36 -18.21 0.69 44.95
N ASP A 37 -16.88 0.55 45.07
CA ASP A 37 -15.97 1.00 44.01
C ASP A 37 -14.65 0.21 44.02
N SER A 38 -14.38 -0.50 42.92
CA SER A 38 -13.03 -0.86 42.50
C SER A 38 -13.00 -1.03 40.99
N ASP A 39 -13.08 0.12 40.30
CA ASP A 39 -12.31 0.42 39.09
C ASP A 39 -12.38 -0.63 37.96
N SER A 40 -13.41 -0.51 37.12
CA SER A 40 -13.59 -1.31 35.92
C SER A 40 -13.17 -0.55 34.64
N ASP A 41 -11.91 -0.12 34.52
CA ASP A 41 -11.33 0.26 33.21
C ASP A 41 -10.80 -0.97 32.45
N VAL A 42 -11.66 -1.98 32.31
CA VAL A 42 -11.54 -2.95 31.21
C VAL A 42 -12.07 -2.27 29.96
N SER A 43 -11.16 -1.56 29.27
CA SER A 43 -11.37 -1.02 27.92
C SER A 43 -12.16 -2.02 27.08
N ALA A 44 -13.41 -1.67 26.78
CA ALA A 44 -14.34 -2.57 26.14
C ALA A 44 -13.77 -2.97 24.78
N LEU A 45 -13.38 -4.24 24.66
CA LEU A 45 -12.80 -4.80 23.43
C LEU A 45 -13.81 -4.69 22.30
N GLN A 46 -13.73 -3.59 21.54
CA GLN A 46 -14.58 -3.32 20.42
C GLN A 46 -14.39 -4.45 19.40
N THR A 47 -15.43 -5.25 19.19
CA THR A 47 -15.40 -6.34 18.21
C THR A 47 -15.06 -5.74 16.85
N ARG A 48 -13.93 -6.16 16.27
CA ARG A 48 -13.56 -5.78 14.90
C ARG A 48 -14.70 -6.14 13.96
N ASP A 49 -15.09 -5.20 13.11
CA ASP A 49 -15.99 -5.48 12.00
C ASP A 49 -15.32 -6.52 11.08
N THR A 50 -15.80 -7.76 11.15
CA THR A 50 -15.31 -8.84 10.32
C THR A 50 -15.71 -8.58 8.88
N LYS A 51 -14.71 -8.53 7.99
CA LYS A 51 -14.93 -8.29 6.56
C LYS A 51 -15.71 -9.47 5.93
N PRO A 52 -16.49 -9.24 4.85
CA PRO A 52 -17.50 -10.19 4.38
C PRO A 52 -16.95 -11.50 3.77
N PHE A 53 -15.66 -11.57 3.48
CA PHE A 53 -14.97 -12.74 2.95
C PHE A 53 -13.45 -12.65 3.24
N PRO A 54 -12.72 -13.78 3.25
CA PRO A 54 -11.26 -13.77 3.36
C PRO A 54 -10.59 -13.28 2.07
N LEU A 55 -9.41 -12.65 2.20
CA LEU A 55 -8.54 -12.31 1.09
C LEU A 55 -7.54 -13.44 0.85
N ARG A 56 -7.68 -14.18 -0.24
CA ARG A 56 -6.64 -15.06 -0.80
C ARG A 56 -5.71 -14.24 -1.68
N ILE A 57 -4.60 -13.84 -1.08
CA ILE A 57 -3.62 -12.90 -1.62
C ILE A 57 -2.47 -13.66 -2.25
N LEU A 58 -2.20 -13.38 -3.52
CA LEU A 58 -1.00 -13.82 -4.23
C LEU A 58 -0.02 -12.65 -4.36
N PRO A 59 1.08 -12.62 -3.58
CA PRO A 59 2.23 -11.75 -3.87
C PRO A 59 3.00 -12.33 -5.07
N LEU A 60 2.81 -11.74 -6.25
CA LEU A 60 3.41 -12.19 -7.52
C LEU A 60 4.53 -11.24 -7.96
N GLY A 61 5.71 -11.76 -8.27
CA GLY A 61 6.79 -10.90 -8.74
C GLY A 61 8.17 -11.51 -8.69
N ALA A 62 9.14 -10.68 -8.30
CA ALA A 62 10.56 -11.05 -8.27
C ALA A 62 11.17 -10.98 -6.85
N SER A 63 12.49 -10.71 -6.76
CA SER A 63 13.24 -10.60 -5.50
C SER A 63 12.67 -9.59 -4.50
N ILE A 64 12.02 -8.52 -4.96
CA ILE A 64 11.36 -7.54 -4.09
C ILE A 64 10.13 -8.19 -3.42
N THR A 65 9.28 -8.88 -4.19
CA THR A 65 8.15 -9.67 -3.65
C THR A 65 8.61 -10.79 -2.72
N MET A 66 9.75 -11.43 -3.00
CA MET A 66 10.36 -12.41 -2.10
C MET A 66 10.71 -11.83 -0.72
N GLY A 67 10.99 -10.53 -0.63
CA GLY A 67 11.63 -9.92 0.53
C GLY A 67 13.15 -10.10 0.54
N TYR A 68 13.79 -10.26 -0.62
CA TYR A 68 15.25 -10.37 -0.69
C TYR A 68 15.92 -9.14 -0.08
N LYS A 69 16.99 -9.36 0.72
CA LYS A 69 17.68 -8.38 1.58
C LYS A 69 16.88 -7.79 2.75
N SER A 70 15.63 -8.20 2.99
CA SER A 70 15.03 -8.03 4.32
C SER A 70 15.71 -8.98 5.32
N LYS A 71 15.92 -8.53 6.57
CA LYS A 71 16.62 -9.29 7.61
C LYS A 71 15.86 -10.57 8.00
N ASP A 72 14.54 -10.53 7.89
CA ASP A 72 13.61 -11.57 8.31
C ASP A 72 13.05 -12.38 7.13
N GLY A 73 13.47 -12.08 5.90
CA GLY A 73 13.01 -12.73 4.68
C GLY A 73 11.54 -12.46 4.30
N ASN A 74 10.83 -11.57 5.00
CA ASN A 74 9.40 -11.32 4.74
C ASN A 74 9.17 -10.20 3.72
N GLY A 75 10.07 -9.21 3.67
CA GLY A 75 9.86 -7.98 2.89
C GLY A 75 8.60 -7.23 3.35
N TYR A 76 7.82 -6.71 2.40
CA TYR A 76 6.57 -6.00 2.71
C TYR A 76 5.45 -6.92 3.21
N ARG A 77 5.55 -8.24 2.99
CA ARG A 77 4.42 -9.19 3.12
C ARG A 77 3.90 -9.27 4.56
N LYS A 78 4.80 -9.31 5.55
CA LYS A 78 4.44 -9.36 6.97
C LYS A 78 3.70 -8.11 7.43
N TRP A 79 4.27 -6.95 7.13
CA TRP A 79 3.70 -5.64 7.44
C TRP A 79 2.31 -5.46 6.82
N LEU A 80 2.15 -5.84 5.54
CA LEU A 80 0.87 -5.76 4.83
C LEU A 80 -0.16 -6.74 5.42
N ARG A 81 0.21 -7.99 5.71
CA ARG A 81 -0.71 -8.97 6.33
C ARG A 81 -1.18 -8.45 7.69
N GLN A 82 -0.26 -8.01 8.55
CA GLN A 82 -0.62 -7.45 9.87
C GLN A 82 -1.60 -6.27 9.75
N GLN A 83 -1.39 -5.36 8.79
CA GLN A 83 -2.30 -4.24 8.55
C GLN A 83 -3.70 -4.68 8.11
N LEU A 84 -3.79 -5.66 7.20
CA LEU A 84 -5.06 -6.19 6.71
C LEU A 84 -5.85 -6.88 7.83
N ARG A 85 -5.17 -7.67 8.67
CA ARG A 85 -5.75 -8.31 9.86
C ARG A 85 -6.22 -7.29 10.90
N TYR A 86 -5.42 -6.25 11.14
CA TYR A 86 -5.77 -5.16 12.03
C TYR A 86 -7.07 -4.47 11.57
N ALA A 87 -7.23 -4.30 10.25
CA ALA A 87 -8.42 -3.77 9.58
C ALA A 87 -9.60 -4.78 9.44
N GLY A 88 -9.53 -5.96 10.05
CA GLY A 88 -10.64 -6.92 10.12
C GLY A 88 -10.73 -7.96 8.99
N TRP A 89 -9.74 -8.04 8.10
CA TRP A 89 -9.67 -9.09 7.07
C TRP A 89 -9.07 -10.39 7.62
N GLU A 90 -9.71 -11.53 7.33
CA GLU A 90 -9.03 -12.84 7.31
C GLU A 90 -8.18 -12.92 6.03
N VAL A 91 -6.95 -13.43 6.10
CA VAL A 91 -5.99 -13.34 4.97
C VAL A 91 -5.29 -14.68 4.74
N ASP A 92 -5.34 -15.21 3.52
CA ASP A 92 -4.64 -16.40 3.04
C ASP A 92 -3.51 -15.93 2.12
N MET A 93 -2.25 -15.92 2.59
CA MET A 93 -1.12 -15.67 1.69
C MET A 93 -0.85 -16.95 0.89
N ILE A 94 -0.76 -16.85 -0.43
CA ILE A 94 -0.60 -18.03 -1.29
C ILE A 94 0.50 -17.85 -2.34
N GLY A 95 0.93 -18.98 -2.91
CA GLY A 95 1.94 -19.04 -3.95
C GLY A 95 2.61 -20.42 -4.02
N THR A 96 3.66 -20.52 -4.82
CA THR A 96 4.46 -21.75 -5.00
C THR A 96 5.76 -21.76 -4.19
N MET A 97 6.10 -20.66 -3.53
CA MET A 97 7.29 -20.52 -2.69
C MET A 97 6.96 -20.07 -1.27
N LYS A 98 7.86 -20.38 -0.35
CA LYS A 98 7.70 -20.12 1.08
C LYS A 98 9.02 -19.69 1.70
N ASN A 99 9.16 -18.42 2.06
CA ASN A 99 10.31 -17.94 2.82
C ASN A 99 9.99 -16.73 3.70
N GLY A 100 10.74 -16.60 4.79
CA GLY A 100 10.62 -15.55 5.78
C GLY A 100 10.25 -16.11 7.15
N THR A 101 10.23 -15.26 8.18
CA THR A 101 9.89 -15.66 9.57
C THR A 101 8.42 -15.54 9.92
N MET A 102 7.58 -15.01 9.02
CA MET A 102 6.13 -14.95 9.25
C MET A 102 5.50 -16.36 9.15
N HIS A 103 4.43 -16.63 9.89
CA HIS A 103 3.71 -17.91 9.86
C HIS A 103 3.12 -18.18 8.47
N ASP A 104 2.53 -17.14 7.87
CA ASP A 104 1.91 -17.19 6.55
C ASP A 104 2.86 -16.65 5.46
N ASN A 105 4.03 -17.28 5.37
CA ASN A 105 5.14 -16.81 4.54
C ASN A 105 5.11 -17.34 3.09
N ASP A 106 3.96 -17.81 2.60
CA ASP A 106 3.75 -18.23 1.20
C ASP A 106 3.69 -17.02 0.24
N HIS A 107 4.22 -17.17 -0.97
CA HIS A 107 4.30 -16.14 -2.02
C HIS A 107 4.77 -16.72 -3.37
N ASP A 108 4.83 -15.88 -4.41
CA ASP A 108 5.30 -16.23 -5.75
C ASP A 108 6.28 -15.16 -6.30
N GLY A 109 7.34 -14.89 -5.53
CA GLY A 109 8.34 -13.85 -5.81
C GLY A 109 9.71 -14.42 -6.17
N HIS A 110 10.07 -14.46 -7.46
CA HIS A 110 11.24 -15.21 -7.97
C HIS A 110 12.46 -14.31 -8.26
N ILE A 111 13.60 -14.57 -7.61
CA ILE A 111 14.81 -13.73 -7.80
C ILE A 111 15.25 -13.70 -9.27
N GLY A 112 15.49 -12.49 -9.80
CA GLY A 112 16.00 -12.28 -11.15
C GLY A 112 14.98 -12.42 -12.28
N TRP A 113 13.73 -12.83 -11.99
CA TRP A 113 12.72 -13.07 -13.02
C TRP A 113 12.17 -11.79 -13.64
N ARG A 114 12.00 -11.85 -14.96
CA ARG A 114 11.33 -10.85 -15.80
C ARG A 114 9.85 -11.16 -16.00
N ILE A 115 9.13 -10.22 -16.62
CA ILE A 115 7.70 -10.35 -16.97
C ILE A 115 7.44 -11.65 -17.77
N ASP A 116 8.24 -11.96 -18.79
CA ASP A 116 8.05 -13.14 -19.65
C ASP A 116 8.22 -14.48 -18.92
N GLN A 117 9.09 -14.52 -17.91
CA GLN A 117 9.31 -15.71 -17.08
C GLN A 117 8.16 -15.92 -16.10
N ILE A 118 7.65 -14.84 -15.50
CA ILE A 118 6.44 -14.86 -14.66
C ILE A 118 5.23 -15.32 -15.49
N THR A 119 5.02 -14.76 -16.69
CA THR A 119 3.94 -15.19 -17.60
C THR A 119 4.01 -16.66 -18.01
N SER A 120 5.22 -17.23 -18.08
CA SER A 120 5.41 -18.66 -18.35
C SER A 120 5.03 -19.54 -17.15
N HIS A 121 5.16 -19.02 -15.92
CA HIS A 121 4.94 -19.73 -14.66
C HIS A 121 3.51 -19.66 -14.14
N VAL A 122 2.75 -18.58 -14.39
CA VAL A 122 1.41 -18.38 -13.77
C VAL A 122 0.42 -19.53 -13.97
N LYS A 123 0.60 -20.38 -14.98
CA LYS A 123 -0.14 -21.65 -15.16
C LYS A 123 -0.10 -22.56 -13.93
N GLN A 124 0.98 -22.56 -13.15
CA GLN A 124 1.12 -23.31 -11.90
C GLN A 124 0.31 -22.69 -10.74
N ILE A 125 -0.01 -21.39 -10.86
CA ILE A 125 -0.68 -20.60 -9.82
C ILE A 125 -2.19 -20.54 -10.05
N ILE A 126 -2.67 -20.57 -11.31
CA ILE A 126 -4.10 -20.55 -11.66
C ILE A 126 -4.96 -21.48 -10.77
N PRO A 127 -4.58 -22.74 -10.47
CA PRO A 127 -5.39 -23.63 -9.64
C PRO A 127 -5.63 -23.17 -8.20
N GLN A 128 -4.84 -22.22 -7.69
CA GLN A 128 -4.96 -21.69 -6.33
C GLN A 128 -6.08 -20.64 -6.21
N GLN A 129 -6.50 -20.03 -7.33
CA GLN A 129 -7.61 -19.08 -7.43
C GLN A 129 -7.58 -17.96 -6.35
N PRO A 130 -6.58 -17.06 -6.36
CA PRO A 130 -6.60 -15.83 -5.55
C PRO A 130 -7.79 -14.93 -5.93
N ASN A 131 -8.33 -14.19 -4.96
CA ASN A 131 -9.20 -13.03 -5.24
C ASN A 131 -8.43 -11.71 -5.23
N LEU A 132 -7.18 -11.69 -4.77
CA LEU A 132 -6.33 -10.51 -4.77
C LEU A 132 -4.91 -10.86 -5.22
N ILE A 133 -4.40 -10.19 -6.25
CA ILE A 133 -3.02 -10.36 -6.72
C ILE A 133 -2.26 -9.05 -6.52
N LEU A 134 -1.10 -9.11 -5.90
CA LEU A 134 -0.17 -7.99 -5.74
C LEU A 134 0.99 -8.19 -6.72
N LEU A 135 0.99 -7.45 -7.84
CA LEU A 135 1.88 -7.71 -8.97
C LEU A 135 3.02 -6.67 -9.05
N ASN A 136 4.24 -7.12 -8.75
CA ASN A 136 5.47 -6.33 -8.89
C ASN A 136 6.50 -7.06 -9.78
N ALA A 137 6.57 -6.68 -11.05
CA ALA A 137 7.50 -7.23 -12.04
C ALA A 137 7.96 -6.13 -13.01
N GLY A 138 9.11 -6.32 -13.66
CA GLY A 138 9.70 -5.36 -14.60
C GLY A 138 11.06 -4.79 -14.18
N THR A 139 11.41 -4.82 -12.89
CA THR A 139 12.75 -4.39 -12.40
C THR A 139 13.89 -5.16 -13.08
N ASN A 140 13.71 -6.46 -13.32
CA ASN A 140 14.69 -7.30 -14.01
C ASN A 140 14.73 -7.04 -15.52
N ASP A 141 13.61 -6.68 -16.15
CA ASP A 141 13.57 -6.26 -17.56
C ASP A 141 14.41 -4.99 -17.77
N ALA A 142 14.29 -4.00 -16.87
CA ALA A 142 15.16 -2.82 -16.87
C ALA A 142 16.64 -3.15 -16.60
N LEU A 143 16.93 -4.00 -15.60
CA LEU A 143 18.31 -4.39 -15.26
C LEU A 143 19.02 -5.17 -16.37
N GLN A 144 18.28 -6.06 -17.05
CA GLN A 144 18.78 -6.92 -18.13
C GLN A 144 18.63 -6.25 -19.51
N ASN A 145 18.11 -5.02 -19.58
CA ASN A 145 17.80 -4.28 -20.81
C ASN A 145 16.96 -5.09 -21.81
N TYR A 146 16.00 -5.87 -21.29
CA TYR A 146 15.21 -6.83 -22.07
C TYR A 146 13.84 -6.24 -22.40
N LYS A 147 13.63 -5.91 -23.69
CA LYS A 147 12.31 -5.52 -24.25
C LYS A 147 11.58 -4.46 -23.41
N VAL A 148 12.33 -3.42 -23.01
CA VAL A 148 11.85 -2.35 -22.12
C VAL A 148 10.74 -1.52 -22.78
N ASP A 149 10.88 -1.30 -24.09
CA ASP A 149 9.92 -0.66 -25.00
C ASP A 149 8.53 -1.32 -25.04
N THR A 150 8.49 -2.64 -24.85
CA THR A 150 7.29 -3.49 -24.92
C THR A 150 6.93 -4.11 -23.57
N ALA A 151 7.44 -3.54 -22.46
CA ALA A 151 7.15 -4.03 -21.11
C ALA A 151 5.67 -3.90 -20.75
N GLY A 152 5.02 -2.81 -21.18
CA GLY A 152 3.58 -2.58 -21.01
C GLY A 152 2.73 -3.60 -21.76
N GLU A 153 3.06 -3.96 -22.99
CA GLU A 153 2.33 -4.96 -23.79
C GLU A 153 2.46 -6.38 -23.21
N ARG A 154 3.65 -6.72 -22.70
CA ARG A 154 3.90 -8.00 -22.02
C ARG A 154 3.17 -8.07 -20.67
N MET A 155 3.08 -6.96 -19.95
CA MET A 155 2.27 -6.84 -18.73
C MET A 155 0.76 -6.90 -19.06
N ASP A 156 0.30 -6.26 -20.13
CA ASP A 156 -1.09 -6.34 -20.59
C ASP A 156 -1.49 -7.78 -20.92
N SER A 157 -0.62 -8.52 -21.60
CA SER A 157 -0.80 -9.94 -21.90
C SER A 157 -0.90 -10.81 -20.63
N LEU A 158 -0.06 -10.53 -19.63
CA LEU A 158 -0.09 -11.20 -18.32
C LEU A 158 -1.41 -10.90 -17.57
N LEU A 159 -1.83 -9.64 -17.53
CA LEU A 159 -3.08 -9.23 -16.88
C LEU A 159 -4.31 -9.85 -17.55
N THR A 160 -4.36 -9.89 -18.89
CA THR A 160 -5.42 -10.62 -19.63
C THR A 160 -5.46 -12.08 -19.19
N TYR A 161 -4.32 -12.78 -19.23
CA TYR A 161 -4.28 -14.20 -18.87
C TYR A 161 -4.72 -14.46 -17.42
N LEU A 162 -4.35 -13.59 -16.48
CA LEU A 162 -4.79 -13.69 -15.08
C LEU A 162 -6.30 -13.44 -14.93
N PHE A 163 -6.85 -12.38 -15.54
CA PHE A 163 -8.29 -12.11 -15.46
C PHE A 163 -9.15 -13.18 -16.16
N ASP A 164 -8.68 -13.75 -17.27
CA ASP A 164 -9.39 -14.79 -18.02
C ASP A 164 -9.45 -16.13 -17.27
N ASN A 165 -8.42 -16.45 -16.46
CA ASN A 165 -8.27 -17.74 -15.79
C ASN A 165 -8.53 -17.71 -14.28
N ILE A 166 -8.67 -16.52 -13.69
CA ILE A 166 -8.96 -16.34 -12.27
C ILE A 166 -10.20 -15.43 -12.13
N PRO A 167 -11.42 -15.99 -12.34
CA PRO A 167 -12.65 -15.25 -12.13
C PRO A 167 -12.69 -14.63 -10.74
N ASN A 168 -13.31 -13.45 -10.65
CA ASN A 168 -13.40 -12.61 -9.46
C ASN A 168 -12.10 -12.01 -8.91
N THR A 169 -10.91 -12.30 -9.48
CA THR A 169 -9.68 -11.63 -8.99
C THR A 169 -9.74 -10.12 -9.18
N THR A 170 -9.27 -9.40 -8.16
CA THR A 170 -8.77 -8.03 -8.23
C THR A 170 -7.26 -8.10 -8.42
N ILE A 171 -6.68 -7.19 -9.21
CA ILE A 171 -5.24 -7.07 -9.35
C ILE A 171 -4.82 -5.67 -8.89
N ILE A 172 -3.87 -5.62 -7.97
CA ILE A 172 -3.14 -4.40 -7.64
C ILE A 172 -1.82 -4.46 -8.42
N LEU A 173 -1.66 -3.60 -9.42
CA LEU A 173 -0.42 -3.48 -10.19
C LEU A 173 0.43 -2.37 -9.59
N SER A 174 1.64 -2.69 -9.16
CA SER A 174 2.57 -1.65 -8.73
C SER A 174 3.32 -1.03 -9.92
N THR A 175 3.61 0.27 -9.86
CA THR A 175 4.78 0.81 -10.58
C THR A 175 6.07 0.21 -10.00
N LEU A 176 7.20 0.35 -10.70
CA LEU A 176 8.47 -0.14 -10.16
C LEU A 176 8.92 0.73 -8.97
N THR A 177 9.53 0.10 -7.97
CA THR A 177 10.34 0.83 -6.98
C THR A 177 11.51 1.52 -7.68
N PHE A 178 12.06 2.59 -7.09
CA PHE A 178 13.20 3.29 -7.68
C PHE A 178 14.35 2.33 -8.04
N ASN A 179 14.85 2.40 -9.28
CA ASN A 179 15.92 1.54 -9.78
C ASN A 179 17.21 2.35 -9.89
N GLY A 180 17.99 2.42 -8.81
CA GLY A 180 19.24 3.19 -8.75
C GLY A 180 20.41 2.64 -9.59
N LYS A 181 20.20 1.58 -10.40
CA LYS A 181 21.18 1.12 -11.41
C LYS A 181 20.74 1.43 -12.84
N LYS A 182 19.43 1.51 -13.09
CA LYS A 182 18.82 1.80 -14.40
C LYS A 182 17.59 2.71 -14.21
N PRO A 183 17.77 3.95 -13.70
CA PRO A 183 16.65 4.78 -13.26
C PRO A 183 15.71 5.13 -14.43
N GLN A 184 16.24 5.55 -15.58
CA GLN A 184 15.44 5.88 -16.76
C GLN A 184 14.58 4.68 -17.21
N LEU A 185 15.19 3.51 -17.42
CA LEU A 185 14.45 2.31 -17.84
C LEU A 185 13.38 1.87 -16.81
N GLY A 186 13.63 2.11 -15.52
CA GLY A 186 12.62 1.88 -14.47
C GLY A 186 11.43 2.83 -14.58
N THR A 187 11.69 4.11 -14.86
CA THR A 187 10.67 5.13 -15.12
C THR A 187 9.90 4.86 -16.41
N ASP A 188 10.57 4.41 -17.48
CA ASP A 188 9.95 4.10 -18.78
C ASP A 188 8.94 2.95 -18.65
N ILE A 189 9.29 1.88 -17.91
CA ILE A 189 8.37 0.76 -17.62
C ILE A 189 7.21 1.22 -16.74
N SER A 190 7.49 1.98 -15.69
CA SER A 190 6.45 2.50 -14.78
C SER A 190 5.46 3.41 -15.51
N THR A 191 5.94 4.22 -16.45
CA THR A 191 5.09 5.05 -17.32
C THR A 191 4.17 4.18 -18.15
N GLN A 192 4.69 3.16 -18.85
CA GLN A 192 3.86 2.21 -19.61
C GLN A 192 2.80 1.52 -18.74
N TYR A 193 3.10 1.21 -17.46
CA TYR A 193 2.14 0.60 -16.53
C TYR A 193 1.04 1.56 -16.11
N LEU A 194 1.34 2.86 -15.93
CA LEU A 194 0.31 3.88 -15.66
C LEU A 194 -0.61 4.07 -16.88
N GLU A 195 -0.07 4.07 -18.10
CA GLU A 195 -0.87 4.14 -19.33
C GLU A 195 -1.76 2.90 -19.53
N LEU A 196 -1.19 1.72 -19.28
CA LEU A 196 -1.91 0.44 -19.29
C LEU A 196 -3.05 0.44 -18.26
N ALA A 197 -2.78 0.88 -17.03
CA ALA A 197 -3.78 0.91 -15.98
C ALA A 197 -4.91 1.91 -16.30
N ALA A 198 -4.60 3.09 -16.86
CA ALA A 198 -5.62 4.01 -17.37
C ALA A 198 -6.53 3.35 -18.41
N LYS A 199 -5.94 2.59 -19.35
CA LYS A 199 -6.67 1.84 -20.39
C LYS A 199 -7.59 0.78 -19.78
N ARG A 200 -7.09 -0.04 -18.85
CA ARG A 200 -7.85 -1.12 -18.19
C ARG A 200 -8.95 -0.59 -17.25
N ARG A 201 -8.68 0.46 -16.48
CA ARG A 201 -9.69 1.10 -15.62
C ARG A 201 -10.78 1.80 -16.42
N ALA A 202 -10.47 2.36 -17.61
CA ALA A 202 -11.49 2.86 -18.53
C ALA A 202 -12.42 1.74 -19.08
N ARG A 203 -11.98 0.47 -19.08
CA ARG A 203 -12.81 -0.72 -19.36
C ARG A 203 -13.55 -1.27 -18.13
N LYS A 204 -13.45 -0.60 -16.97
CA LYS A 204 -14.02 -1.03 -15.67
C LYS A 204 -13.49 -2.37 -15.16
N GLU A 205 -12.25 -2.74 -15.52
CA GLU A 205 -11.59 -3.92 -14.95
C GLU A 205 -11.24 -3.69 -13.48
N ARG A 206 -11.18 -4.79 -12.70
CA ARG A 206 -10.80 -4.79 -11.27
C ARG A 206 -9.28 -4.61 -11.10
N LEU A 207 -8.76 -3.49 -11.60
CA LEU A 207 -7.35 -3.13 -11.57
C LEU A 207 -7.17 -1.81 -10.79
N VAL A 208 -6.26 -1.81 -9.82
CA VAL A 208 -5.86 -0.61 -9.06
C VAL A 208 -4.34 -0.49 -9.12
N VAL A 209 -3.82 0.74 -9.17
CA VAL A 209 -2.39 1.02 -9.15
C VAL A 209 -1.91 1.30 -7.74
N ALA A 210 -0.80 0.65 -7.37
CA ALA A 210 0.01 0.99 -6.21
C ALA A 210 1.27 1.76 -6.69
N ASP A 211 1.26 3.09 -6.62
CA ASP A 211 2.38 3.88 -7.15
C ASP A 211 3.56 3.98 -6.16
N MET A 212 4.55 3.12 -6.40
CA MET A 212 5.80 3.03 -5.64
C MET A 212 6.81 4.14 -5.97
N SER A 213 6.65 4.81 -7.13
CA SER A 213 7.68 5.67 -7.73
C SER A 213 7.96 6.96 -6.94
N THR A 214 6.95 7.44 -6.20
CA THR A 214 7.02 8.66 -5.37
C THR A 214 7.52 8.40 -3.95
N PHE A 215 7.30 7.17 -3.44
CA PHE A 215 7.49 6.83 -2.02
C PHE A 215 8.80 6.09 -1.77
N ILE A 216 9.15 5.07 -2.56
CA ILE A 216 10.36 4.27 -2.37
C ILE A 216 11.52 4.89 -3.15
N GLN A 217 12.31 5.72 -2.48
CA GLN A 217 13.41 6.51 -3.03
C GLN A 217 14.78 5.86 -2.80
N TRP A 218 15.83 6.44 -3.39
CA TRP A 218 17.18 5.86 -3.39
C TRP A 218 17.77 5.58 -2.00
N LYS A 219 17.41 6.37 -0.97
CA LYS A 219 17.87 6.20 0.41
C LYS A 219 17.29 4.95 1.08
N GLN A 220 16.13 4.47 0.64
CA GLN A 220 15.50 3.27 1.15
C GLN A 220 16.00 1.99 0.44
N LEU A 221 17.13 2.01 -0.30
CA LEU A 221 17.65 0.83 -1.02
C LEU A 221 19.01 0.37 -0.49
N VAL A 222 19.15 -0.95 -0.27
CA VAL A 222 20.39 -1.57 0.26
C VAL A 222 21.50 -1.63 -0.80
N ASP A 223 21.15 -1.91 -2.05
CA ASP A 223 22.10 -2.17 -3.15
C ASP A 223 21.74 -1.44 -4.45
N LYS A 224 21.06 -0.30 -4.28
CA LYS A 224 20.42 0.49 -5.34
C LYS A 224 19.23 -0.21 -6.04
N ILE A 225 18.77 -1.37 -5.56
CA ILE A 225 17.62 -2.12 -6.13
C ILE A 225 16.63 -2.59 -5.06
N HIS A 226 17.12 -3.28 -4.03
CA HIS A 226 16.26 -3.93 -3.04
C HIS A 226 15.98 -2.99 -1.86
N PRO A 227 14.73 -2.86 -1.41
CA PRO A 227 14.40 -2.05 -0.24
C PRO A 227 15.15 -2.46 1.04
N THR A 228 15.40 -1.48 1.91
CA THR A 228 15.78 -1.68 3.31
C THR A 228 14.59 -2.21 4.12
N ALA A 229 14.78 -2.52 5.40
CA ALA A 229 13.68 -2.90 6.29
C ALA A 229 12.57 -1.83 6.32
N ALA A 230 12.94 -0.55 6.50
CA ALA A 230 12.01 0.58 6.45
C ALA A 230 11.39 0.76 5.05
N GLY A 231 12.16 0.59 3.97
CA GLY A 231 11.62 0.65 2.60
C GLY A 231 10.59 -0.45 2.31
N TYR A 232 10.71 -1.63 2.93
CA TYR A 232 9.71 -2.69 2.82
C TYR A 232 8.45 -2.43 3.67
N GLU A 233 8.59 -1.81 4.84
CA GLU A 233 7.49 -1.33 5.68
C GLU A 233 6.69 -0.23 4.95
N GLU A 234 7.38 0.77 4.41
CA GLU A 234 6.80 1.81 3.56
C GLU A 234 6.11 1.24 2.31
N MET A 235 6.71 0.24 1.66
CA MET A 235 6.10 -0.45 0.51
C MET A 235 4.77 -1.11 0.88
N ALA A 236 4.62 -1.58 2.13
CA ALA A 236 3.34 -2.10 2.62
C ALA A 236 2.27 -0.99 2.76
N SER A 237 2.63 0.24 3.14
CA SER A 237 1.70 1.39 3.15
C SER A 237 1.11 1.69 1.76
N VAL A 238 1.95 1.60 0.72
CA VAL A 238 1.51 1.83 -0.68
C VAL A 238 0.54 0.73 -1.14
N TRP A 239 0.85 -0.53 -0.86
CA TRP A 239 -0.07 -1.64 -1.12
C TRP A 239 -1.38 -1.50 -0.35
N TRP A 240 -1.30 -1.14 0.94
CA TRP A 240 -2.48 -0.98 1.80
C TRP A 240 -3.42 0.12 1.29
N ALA A 241 -2.90 1.28 0.90
CA ALA A 241 -3.73 2.34 0.34
C ALA A 241 -4.38 1.94 -1.00
N ALA A 242 -3.70 1.18 -1.85
CA ALA A 242 -4.28 0.66 -3.08
C ALA A 242 -5.37 -0.42 -2.82
N ILE A 243 -5.22 -1.24 -1.77
CA ILE A 243 -6.27 -2.19 -1.36
C ILE A 243 -7.48 -1.45 -0.77
N GLN A 244 -7.28 -0.39 0.02
CA GLN A 244 -8.37 0.47 0.50
C GLN A 244 -9.13 1.15 -0.65
N GLU A 245 -8.44 1.61 -1.69
CA GLU A 245 -9.11 2.16 -2.87
C GLU A 245 -9.90 1.07 -3.62
N ALA A 246 -9.35 -0.16 -3.74
CA ALA A 246 -10.07 -1.30 -4.30
C ALA A 246 -11.32 -1.69 -3.48
N GLU A 247 -11.26 -1.61 -2.15
CA GLU A 247 -12.39 -1.82 -1.25
C GLU A 247 -13.46 -0.74 -1.43
N LYS A 248 -13.05 0.53 -1.38
CA LYS A 248 -13.90 1.72 -1.57
C LYS A 248 -14.60 1.76 -2.92
N GLU A 249 -13.94 1.29 -3.98
CA GLU A 249 -14.52 1.17 -5.33
C GLU A 249 -15.36 -0.11 -5.52
N GLY A 250 -15.47 -0.98 -4.50
CA GLY A 250 -16.23 -2.24 -4.58
C GLY A 250 -15.60 -3.30 -5.49
N LEU A 251 -14.30 -3.18 -5.79
CA LEU A 251 -13.59 -4.06 -6.71
C LEU A 251 -13.20 -5.40 -6.08
N LEU A 252 -12.99 -5.45 -4.76
CA LEU A 252 -12.71 -6.70 -4.03
C LEU A 252 -13.92 -7.65 -4.09
N GLN A 253 -13.67 -8.94 -4.26
CA GLN A 253 -14.70 -9.98 -4.39
C GLN A 253 -14.32 -11.22 -3.58
N ALA A 254 -15.31 -12.05 -3.22
CA ALA A 254 -15.06 -13.31 -2.51
C ALA A 254 -14.23 -14.30 -3.37
N PRO A 255 -13.35 -15.11 -2.75
CA PRO A 255 -12.53 -16.07 -3.48
C PRO A 255 -13.36 -17.24 -4.01
N THR A 256 -13.04 -17.69 -5.22
CA THR A 256 -13.67 -18.85 -5.84
C THR A 256 -13.43 -20.10 -4.97
N SER A 257 -14.51 -20.79 -4.61
CA SER A 257 -14.46 -22.10 -3.96
C SER A 257 -13.84 -23.13 -4.90
N THR A 258 -12.84 -23.89 -4.45
CA THR A 258 -12.22 -24.97 -5.23
C THR A 258 -12.32 -26.28 -4.47
N THR A 259 -12.39 -27.41 -5.16
CA THR A 259 -12.60 -28.72 -4.52
C THR A 259 -11.48 -29.13 -3.55
N LYS A 260 -10.25 -28.64 -3.77
CA LYS A 260 -9.12 -28.80 -2.83
C LYS A 260 -9.18 -27.82 -1.66
N ASN A 261 -9.88 -26.70 -1.83
CA ASN A 261 -10.09 -25.65 -0.85
C ASN A 261 -11.56 -25.62 -0.38
N ASN A 262 -12.27 -26.76 -0.34
CA ASN A 262 -13.57 -26.83 0.34
C ASN A 262 -13.42 -27.01 1.87
N THR A 263 -12.19 -27.24 2.32
CA THR A 263 -11.70 -26.99 3.68
C THR A 263 -11.09 -25.57 3.83
N ALA A 264 -11.28 -24.67 2.84
CA ALA A 264 -10.70 -23.32 2.85
C ALA A 264 -11.01 -22.56 4.13
N PHE A 265 -10.00 -21.84 4.59
CA PHE A 265 -10.15 -20.63 5.40
C PHE A 265 -11.24 -20.70 6.45
N SER A 266 -11.20 -21.80 7.22
CA SER A 266 -11.87 -21.83 8.50
C SER A 266 -11.17 -20.86 9.46
N LYS A 267 -11.90 -20.34 10.44
CA LYS A 267 -11.32 -19.57 11.55
C LYS A 267 -10.21 -20.32 12.30
N ALA A 268 -10.22 -21.66 12.25
CA ALA A 268 -9.14 -22.48 12.76
C ALA A 268 -7.87 -22.38 11.90
N ARG A 269 -8.00 -22.40 10.56
CA ARG A 269 -6.85 -22.23 9.65
C ARG A 269 -6.24 -20.84 9.71
N GLU A 270 -7.06 -19.78 9.77
CA GLU A 270 -6.52 -18.42 9.98
C GLU A 270 -5.74 -18.36 11.30
N LYS A 271 -6.27 -18.93 12.40
CA LYS A 271 -5.59 -18.98 13.70
C LYS A 271 -4.23 -19.70 13.69
N GLU A 272 -3.99 -20.64 12.77
CA GLU A 272 -2.69 -21.30 12.58
C GLU A 272 -1.65 -20.41 11.88
N LEU A 273 -2.10 -19.34 11.22
CA LEU A 273 -1.32 -18.44 10.36
C LEU A 273 -1.05 -17.07 11.02
N ASP A 274 -1.22 -17.00 12.35
CA ASP A 274 -1.32 -15.75 13.13
C ASP A 274 0.03 -15.08 13.48
N ASP A 275 0.46 -14.11 12.66
CA ASP A 275 1.65 -13.27 12.92
C ASP A 275 1.44 -12.08 13.88
N SER A 276 0.53 -12.20 14.85
CA SER A 276 -0.12 -11.10 15.58
C SER A 276 -1.20 -10.36 14.77
N THR A 277 -2.09 -9.68 15.49
CA THR A 277 -3.12 -8.75 14.95
C THR A 277 -2.98 -7.33 15.51
N ALA A 278 -1.88 -7.03 16.21
CA ALA A 278 -1.61 -5.67 16.67
C ALA A 278 -1.50 -4.70 15.48
N ASP A 279 -1.81 -3.42 15.71
CA ASP A 279 -1.55 -2.37 14.73
C ASP A 279 -0.06 -2.36 14.36
N PRO A 280 0.33 -2.63 13.10
CA PRO A 280 1.72 -2.54 12.68
C PRO A 280 2.26 -1.11 12.69
N ARG A 281 1.40 -0.09 12.82
CA ARG A 281 1.71 1.35 12.76
C ARG A 281 2.40 1.75 11.45
N LEU A 282 1.87 1.25 10.33
CA LEU A 282 2.39 1.57 9.01
C LEU A 282 2.57 3.09 8.80
N PRO A 283 3.66 3.53 8.16
CA PRO A 283 3.85 4.93 7.78
C PRO A 283 2.65 5.48 7.01
N ALA A 284 2.19 6.68 7.39
CA ALA A 284 1.08 7.35 6.71
C ALA A 284 1.43 7.60 5.23
N TYR A 285 0.53 7.21 4.33
CA TYR A 285 0.69 7.37 2.88
C TYR A 285 -0.62 7.83 2.24
N THR A 286 -0.55 8.89 1.44
CA THR A 286 -1.66 9.39 0.63
C THR A 286 -1.43 8.94 -0.80
N ALA A 287 -2.21 7.97 -1.26
CA ALA A 287 -2.12 7.49 -2.64
C ALA A 287 -2.44 8.61 -3.66
N PRO A 288 -1.71 8.71 -4.78
CA PRO A 288 -2.10 9.58 -5.87
C PRO A 288 -3.44 9.11 -6.49
N PRO A 289 -4.21 9.99 -7.14
CA PRO A 289 -5.41 9.60 -7.87
C PRO A 289 -5.12 8.50 -8.89
N GLN A 290 -6.00 7.52 -8.98
CA GLN A 290 -5.87 6.42 -9.94
C GLN A 290 -5.79 6.95 -11.38
N PRO A 291 -4.94 6.35 -12.26
CA PRO A 291 -4.73 6.86 -13.60
C PRO A 291 -5.99 6.71 -14.46
N THR A 292 -6.28 7.74 -15.27
CA THR A 292 -7.48 7.84 -16.11
C THR A 292 -7.13 8.29 -17.52
N ILE A 293 -7.92 7.86 -18.52
CA ILE A 293 -7.84 8.43 -19.86
C ILE A 293 -8.59 9.76 -19.87
N LYS A 294 -7.88 10.89 -20.07
CA LYS A 294 -8.54 12.15 -20.44
C LYS A 294 -9.13 12.02 -21.85
N ARG A 295 -10.47 12.04 -21.97
CA ARG A 295 -11.14 12.23 -23.27
C ARG A 295 -10.89 13.65 -23.74
N ILE A 296 -10.03 13.82 -24.75
CA ILE A 296 -9.88 15.09 -25.46
C ILE A 296 -11.09 15.20 -26.41
N ASN A 297 -12.04 16.09 -26.11
CA ASN A 297 -13.12 16.45 -27.02
C ASN A 297 -12.56 17.35 -28.15
N SER A 298 -11.83 16.76 -29.11
CA SER A 298 -11.32 17.47 -30.27
C SER A 298 -12.44 17.70 -31.30
N SER A 299 -13.10 18.85 -31.25
CA SER A 299 -14.03 19.30 -32.30
C SER A 299 -13.33 19.70 -33.61
N LYS A 300 -12.00 19.63 -33.66
CA LYS A 300 -11.16 19.73 -34.87
C LYS A 300 -9.92 18.84 -34.74
N GLY A 301 -9.61 18.09 -35.80
CA GLY A 301 -8.25 17.65 -36.17
C GLY A 301 -7.44 16.82 -35.16
N SER A 302 -7.21 15.54 -35.49
CA SER A 302 -6.37 14.59 -34.76
C SER A 302 -5.02 15.13 -34.23
N SER A 303 -4.85 15.10 -32.90
CA SER A 303 -3.63 14.59 -32.26
C SER A 303 -3.92 14.19 -30.80
N LEU A 304 -3.41 13.03 -30.36
CA LEU A 304 -3.54 12.56 -28.98
C LEU A 304 -2.43 13.18 -28.11
N SER A 305 -2.59 14.43 -27.69
CA SER A 305 -1.63 15.11 -26.83
C SER A 305 -1.68 14.58 -25.39
N HIS A 306 -0.69 13.79 -25.00
CA HIS A 306 -0.57 13.20 -23.67
C HIS A 306 0.00 14.22 -22.66
N GLN A 307 -0.84 15.07 -22.09
CA GLN A 307 -0.47 15.87 -20.91
C GLN A 307 -0.68 15.08 -19.61
N TRP A 308 0.34 14.30 -19.26
CA TRP A 308 0.50 13.72 -17.92
C TRP A 308 0.81 14.82 -16.90
N HIS A 309 0.18 14.78 -15.73
CA HIS A 309 0.53 15.67 -14.61
C HIS A 309 1.82 15.15 -13.95
N LEU A 310 2.97 15.47 -14.55
CA LEU A 310 4.32 15.16 -14.05
C LEU A 310 4.70 16.03 -12.83
N TRP A 311 3.89 16.04 -11.78
CA TRP A 311 4.17 16.79 -10.55
C TRP A 311 5.22 16.15 -9.62
N ALA A 312 5.88 15.05 -10.05
CA ALA A 312 6.89 14.35 -9.24
C ALA A 312 8.20 13.97 -9.96
N VAL A 313 8.27 13.97 -11.30
CA VAL A 313 9.41 13.35 -12.03
C VAL A 313 10.51 14.36 -12.39
N ALA A 314 10.20 15.65 -12.52
CA ALA A 314 11.15 16.67 -13.00
C ALA A 314 12.26 17.05 -12.00
N PHE A 315 12.15 16.67 -10.71
CA PHE A 315 13.10 17.11 -9.68
C PHE A 315 14.24 16.12 -9.39
N GLN A 316 14.23 14.91 -9.98
CA GLN A 316 15.24 13.88 -9.69
C GLN A 316 16.52 13.95 -10.56
N ILE A 317 16.60 14.86 -11.53
CA ILE A 317 17.74 14.95 -12.45
C ILE A 317 18.82 15.95 -11.96
N LEU A 318 18.47 16.97 -11.17
CA LEU A 318 19.41 18.05 -10.81
C LEU A 318 20.39 17.76 -9.65
N THR A 319 20.23 16.66 -8.90
CA THR A 319 21.08 16.37 -7.72
C THR A 319 22.19 15.34 -7.97
N CYS A 320 22.43 14.95 -9.23
CA CYS A 320 23.41 13.91 -9.59
C CYS A 320 24.64 14.43 -10.37
N ILE A 321 24.87 15.75 -10.43
CA ILE A 321 26.03 16.35 -11.13
C ILE A 321 27.03 16.98 -10.15
N ASP A 322 26.56 17.67 -9.11
CA ASP A 322 27.44 18.31 -8.12
C ASP A 322 27.85 17.37 -6.99
N PHE A 323 28.80 16.46 -7.27
CA PHE A 323 29.89 16.09 -6.35
C PHE A 323 30.94 15.26 -7.10
N SER A 324 31.82 15.96 -7.81
CA SER A 324 33.07 15.42 -8.35
C SER A 324 34.16 16.48 -8.33
N TYR A 325 34.49 16.96 -7.12
CA TYR A 325 35.73 17.66 -6.76
C TYR A 325 35.80 17.82 -5.23
N VAL A 326 36.41 16.86 -4.53
CA VAL A 326 37.63 17.00 -3.70
C VAL A 326 38.32 15.63 -3.69
#